data_AF-X1T7Z1-F1
#
_entry.id   AF-X1T7Z1-F1
#
_cell.length_a   1.000
_cell.length_b   1.000
_cell.length_c   1.000
_cell.angle_alpha   90.00
_cell.angle_beta   90.00
_cell.angle_gamma   90.00
#
_symmetry.space_group_name_H-M   'P 1'
#
loop_
_entity.id
_entity.type
_entity.pdbx_description
1 polymer ?
#
loop_
_entity_poly.entity_id
_entity_poly.type
_entity_poly.pdbx_seq_one_letter_code
_entity_poly.pdbx_strand_id
1 'polypeptide(L)'
;MFYETLTVNSGKTLNTAGYRIFVKGTLTNNGTIGRNGNPGGNANNSDGGAGGSGLAASLLGGSAAGGDGRSWSTSGGGGGGGGAVVVIAAKTIDNSSGIISANGGDGGDGYGDAYSVQLADSGGAGGTTTAPTAIVGGFHSLTLAITLKEIETTVVKITGGAGGGGGCR
;
A
#
# COMPACT_ATOMS: atom_id res chain seq x y z
N MET A 1 9.91 -14.44 6.04
CA MET A 1 10.95 -14.53 5.00
C MET A 1 12.29 -14.27 5.67
N PHE A 2 13.30 -15.09 5.38
CA PHE A 2 14.62 -15.03 6.03
C PHE A 2 15.71 -14.98 4.98
N TYR A 3 16.64 -14.03 5.10
CA TYR A 3 17.73 -13.80 4.14
C TYR A 3 19.05 -13.54 4.86
N GLU A 4 20.17 -13.92 4.25
CA GLU A 4 21.49 -13.44 4.68
C GLU A 4 21.70 -11.99 4.25
N THR A 5 21.42 -11.69 2.99
CA THR A 5 21.33 -10.33 2.41
C THR A 5 20.13 -10.23 1.48
N LEU A 6 19.58 -9.03 1.31
CA LEU A 6 18.45 -8.80 0.41
C LEU A 6 18.65 -7.49 -0.38
N THR A 7 18.64 -7.58 -1.69
CA THR A 7 18.61 -6.41 -2.58
C THR A 7 17.33 -6.42 -3.40
N VAL A 8 16.54 -5.35 -3.29
CA VAL A 8 15.38 -5.11 -4.16
C VAL A 8 15.78 -4.06 -5.18
N ASN A 9 15.90 -4.47 -6.44
CA ASN A 9 16.35 -3.59 -7.53
C ASN A 9 15.26 -2.60 -7.96
N SER A 10 15.69 -1.49 -8.57
CA SER A 10 14.78 -0.50 -9.15
C SER A 10 13.82 -1.13 -10.17
N GLY A 11 12.57 -0.65 -10.17
CA GLY A 11 11.48 -1.19 -10.98
C GLY A 11 10.99 -2.57 -10.55
N LYS A 12 11.49 -3.14 -9.44
CA LYS A 12 11.01 -4.41 -8.88
C LYS A 12 10.17 -4.17 -7.63
N THR A 13 9.16 -5.02 -7.46
CA THR A 13 8.26 -5.01 -6.30
C THR A 13 8.38 -6.33 -5.56
N LEU A 14 8.76 -6.26 -4.28
CA LEU A 14 8.66 -7.37 -3.34
C LEU A 14 7.36 -7.24 -2.54
N ASN A 15 6.36 -8.05 -2.87
CA ASN A 15 5.14 -8.15 -2.08
C ASN A 15 5.39 -9.06 -0.87
N THR A 16 5.21 -8.53 0.34
CA THR A 16 5.48 -9.30 1.56
C THR A 16 4.45 -10.38 1.86
N ALA A 17 3.28 -10.35 1.19
CA ALA A 17 2.17 -11.28 1.37
C ALA A 17 1.71 -11.46 2.83
N GLY A 18 2.03 -10.52 3.72
CA GLY A 18 1.67 -10.55 5.15
C GLY A 18 2.71 -11.22 6.03
N TYR A 19 3.86 -11.59 5.48
CA TYR A 19 4.99 -12.14 6.23
C TYR A 19 5.97 -11.05 6.67
N ARG A 20 6.67 -11.30 7.78
CA ARG A 20 7.80 -10.49 8.24
C ARG A 20 9.04 -10.78 7.39
N ILE A 21 9.86 -9.75 7.16
CA ILE A 21 11.18 -9.88 6.53
C ILE A 21 12.24 -9.83 7.62
N PHE A 22 13.11 -10.84 7.65
CA PHE A 22 14.29 -10.89 8.50
C PHE A 22 15.52 -11.01 7.62
N VAL A 23 16.47 -10.10 7.78
CA VAL A 23 17.75 -10.11 7.05
C VAL A 23 18.88 -10.10 8.07
N LYS A 24 19.81 -11.05 8.00
CA LYS A 24 20.92 -11.12 8.95
C LYS A 24 21.93 -9.99 8.73
N GLY A 25 22.25 -9.69 7.49
CA GLY A 25 23.12 -8.59 7.09
C GLY A 25 22.34 -7.37 6.62
N THR A 26 22.67 -6.92 5.41
CA THR A 26 22.12 -5.69 4.83
C THR A 26 20.90 -5.97 3.97
N LEU A 27 19.85 -5.17 4.17
CA LEU A 27 18.77 -4.96 3.22
C LEU A 27 19.04 -3.67 2.44
N THR A 28 19.19 -3.76 1.12
CA THR A 28 19.27 -2.61 0.21
C THR A 28 18.00 -2.55 -0.62
N ASN A 29 17.20 -1.50 -0.46
CA ASN A 29 15.99 -1.29 -1.23
C ASN A 29 16.16 -0.09 -2.19
N ASN A 30 16.22 -0.41 -3.48
CA ASN A 30 16.18 0.53 -4.60
C ASN A 30 14.86 0.43 -5.38
N GLY A 31 13.95 -0.47 -4.98
CA GLY A 31 12.66 -0.70 -5.62
C GLY A 31 11.51 -0.46 -4.64
N THR A 32 10.50 -1.32 -4.67
CA THR A 32 9.35 -1.25 -3.75
C THR A 32 9.26 -2.50 -2.89
N ILE A 33 9.19 -2.34 -1.57
CA ILE A 33 8.81 -3.40 -0.64
C ILE A 33 7.45 -3.02 -0.07
N GLY A 34 6.45 -3.87 -0.21
CA GLY A 34 5.14 -3.47 0.28
C GLY A 34 4.07 -4.53 0.38
N ARG A 35 2.92 -4.07 0.87
CA ARG A 35 1.67 -4.84 0.92
C ARG A 35 0.49 -3.89 0.76
N ASN A 36 0.44 -3.18 -0.35
CA ASN A 36 -0.64 -2.25 -0.63
C ASN A 36 -1.94 -3.02 -0.92
N GLY A 37 -3.08 -2.44 -0.56
CA GLY A 37 -4.40 -2.94 -0.94
C GLY A 37 -4.62 -2.92 -2.44
N ASN A 38 -5.60 -3.70 -2.90
CA ASN A 38 -5.93 -3.76 -4.32
C ASN A 38 -6.80 -2.56 -4.71
N PRO A 39 -6.47 -1.88 -5.81
CA PRO A 39 -7.28 -0.77 -6.28
C PRO A 39 -8.64 -1.26 -6.80
N GLY A 40 -9.61 -0.34 -6.82
CA GLY A 40 -10.86 -0.51 -7.55
C GLY A 40 -10.65 -0.44 -9.06
N GLY A 41 -11.53 -1.10 -9.78
CA GLY A 41 -11.63 -1.01 -11.23
C GLY A 41 -12.25 0.32 -11.65
N ASN A 42 -11.77 0.85 -12.76
CA ASN A 42 -12.35 2.06 -13.36
C ASN A 42 -13.69 1.72 -14.03
N ALA A 43 -14.62 2.67 -13.98
CA ALA A 43 -15.82 2.60 -14.77
C ALA A 43 -15.52 2.56 -16.27
N ASN A 44 -16.40 1.90 -17.01
CA ASN A 44 -16.49 2.02 -18.45
C ASN A 44 -17.83 2.70 -18.80
N ASN A 45 -17.96 3.16 -20.04
CA ASN A 45 -19.08 3.97 -20.56
C ASN A 45 -20.45 3.76 -19.87
N SER A 46 -20.89 2.50 -19.74
CA SER A 46 -22.20 2.14 -19.18
C SER A 46 -22.14 1.40 -17.84
N ASP A 47 -20.96 0.95 -17.40
CA ASP A 47 -20.81 0.14 -16.18
C ASP A 47 -19.84 0.75 -15.18
N GLY A 48 -20.19 0.64 -13.89
CA GLY A 48 -19.23 0.90 -12.83
C GLY A 48 -18.09 -0.12 -12.85
N GLY A 49 -16.89 0.30 -12.47
CA GLY A 49 -15.78 -0.62 -12.32
C GLY A 49 -15.85 -1.30 -10.95
N ALA A 50 -15.72 -2.62 -10.91
CA ALA A 50 -15.79 -3.37 -9.66
C ALA A 50 -14.68 -2.92 -8.69
N GLY A 51 -15.00 -2.74 -7.42
CA GLY A 51 -14.04 -2.43 -6.37
C GLY A 51 -12.97 -3.50 -6.23
N GLY A 52 -11.87 -3.13 -5.58
CA GLY A 52 -10.78 -4.04 -5.32
C GLY A 52 -11.18 -5.12 -4.32
N SER A 53 -10.31 -6.12 -4.17
CA SER A 53 -10.41 -7.06 -3.05
C SER A 53 -9.56 -6.56 -1.89
N GLY A 54 -10.10 -6.55 -0.67
CA GLY A 54 -9.30 -6.30 0.53
C GLY A 54 -8.22 -7.37 0.68
N LEU A 55 -7.09 -7.02 1.29
CA LEU A 55 -6.10 -8.02 1.66
C LEU A 55 -6.52 -8.66 2.98
N ALA A 56 -6.61 -9.99 3.00
CA ALA A 56 -6.89 -10.72 4.22
C ALA A 56 -5.83 -10.43 5.30
N ALA A 57 -6.29 -10.27 6.54
CA ALA A 57 -5.39 -10.25 7.69
C ALA A 57 -4.78 -11.65 7.85
N SER A 58 -3.46 -11.70 7.99
CA SER A 58 -2.74 -12.91 8.40
C SER A 58 -2.00 -12.57 9.69
N LEU A 59 -0.71 -12.86 9.78
CA LEU A 59 0.14 -12.46 10.90
C LEU A 59 0.30 -10.94 11.02
N LEU A 60 0.34 -10.26 9.87
CA LEU A 60 0.40 -8.81 9.75
C LEU A 60 -0.92 -8.34 9.14
N GLY A 61 -1.53 -7.30 9.72
CA GLY A 61 -2.90 -6.84 9.42
C GLY A 61 -3.22 -6.72 7.93
N GLY A 62 -4.50 -6.89 7.60
CA GLY A 62 -5.03 -6.76 6.24
C GLY A 62 -5.15 -5.30 5.79
N SER A 63 -5.70 -5.09 4.60
CA SER A 63 -6.03 -3.75 4.09
C SER A 63 -7.43 -3.74 3.48
N ALA A 64 -8.08 -2.58 3.49
CA ALA A 64 -9.31 -2.41 2.74
C ALA A 64 -9.05 -2.26 1.24
N ALA A 65 -10.04 -2.66 0.46
CA ALA A 65 -10.09 -2.46 -0.98
C ALA A 65 -10.32 -1.00 -1.35
N GLY A 66 -9.84 -0.62 -2.54
CA GLY A 66 -10.37 0.54 -3.23
C GLY A 66 -11.82 0.33 -3.65
N GLY A 67 -12.63 1.37 -3.56
CA GLY A 67 -14.04 1.34 -3.96
C GLY A 67 -14.24 1.38 -5.47
N ASP A 68 -15.45 1.01 -5.88
CA ASP A 68 -15.90 0.91 -7.27
C ASP A 68 -15.77 2.22 -8.05
N GLY A 69 -15.33 2.15 -9.30
CA GLY A 69 -15.53 3.23 -10.26
C GLY A 69 -17.02 3.40 -10.56
N ARG A 70 -17.51 4.63 -10.68
CA ARG A 70 -18.95 4.92 -10.87
C ARG A 70 -19.28 5.23 -12.33
N SER A 71 -20.31 4.58 -12.85
CA SER A 71 -20.85 4.92 -14.18
C SER A 71 -21.66 6.21 -14.11
N TRP A 72 -21.53 7.06 -15.14
CA TRP A 72 -22.32 8.27 -15.33
C TRP A 72 -22.21 9.21 -14.12
N SER A 73 -20.99 9.31 -13.59
CA SER A 73 -20.69 10.07 -12.38
C SER A 73 -19.45 10.92 -12.58
N THR A 74 -19.52 12.15 -12.09
CA THR A 74 -18.39 13.07 -12.00
C THR A 74 -17.41 12.74 -10.85
N SER A 75 -17.60 11.59 -10.19
CA SER A 75 -16.78 11.13 -9.07
C SER A 75 -16.40 9.67 -9.23
N GLY A 76 -15.18 9.30 -8.85
CA GLY A 76 -14.76 7.90 -8.73
C GLY A 76 -15.15 7.26 -7.40
N GLY A 77 -14.63 6.06 -7.18
CA GLY A 77 -14.74 5.29 -5.95
C GLY A 77 -13.93 5.88 -4.80
N GLY A 78 -14.35 5.63 -3.56
CA GLY A 78 -13.56 5.98 -2.38
C GLY A 78 -12.30 5.10 -2.27
N GLY A 79 -11.23 5.61 -1.67
CA GLY A 79 -10.08 4.79 -1.33
C GLY A 79 -10.36 3.83 -0.17
N GLY A 80 -9.58 2.74 -0.11
CA GLY A 80 -9.61 1.76 0.98
C GLY A 80 -9.04 2.35 2.26
N GLY A 81 -9.83 2.31 3.33
CA GLY A 81 -9.38 2.70 4.67
C GLY A 81 -8.42 1.68 5.29
N GLY A 82 -7.33 2.15 5.91
CA GLY A 82 -6.39 1.29 6.61
C GLY A 82 -5.59 0.39 5.66
N GLY A 83 -4.30 0.64 5.59
CA GLY A 83 -3.42 -0.18 4.79
C GLY A 83 -2.88 -1.38 5.58
N ALA A 84 -2.20 -2.30 4.90
CA ALA A 84 -1.65 -3.47 5.56
C ALA A 84 -0.46 -3.10 6.48
N VAL A 85 0.21 -4.11 7.04
CA VAL A 85 1.42 -3.87 7.84
C VAL A 85 2.63 -4.51 7.16
N VAL A 86 3.72 -3.76 7.09
CA VAL A 86 5.05 -4.25 6.68
C VAL A 86 5.98 -4.20 7.88
N VAL A 87 6.66 -5.33 8.15
CA VAL A 87 7.66 -5.46 9.21
C VAL A 87 8.94 -6.01 8.63
N ILE A 88 10.01 -5.24 8.83
CA ILE A 88 11.36 -5.56 8.39
C ILE A 88 12.28 -5.49 9.60
N ALA A 89 13.10 -6.52 9.80
CA ALA A 89 14.21 -6.52 10.73
C ALA A 89 15.48 -6.87 9.96
N ALA A 90 16.48 -5.99 9.98
CA ALA A 90 17.78 -6.22 9.37
C ALA A 90 18.89 -5.59 10.22
N LYS A 91 20.15 -6.05 10.09
CA LYS A 91 21.27 -5.35 10.73
C LYS A 91 21.36 -3.91 10.21
N THR A 92 21.36 -3.78 8.88
CA THR A 92 21.36 -2.49 8.18
C THR A 92 20.21 -2.45 7.19
N ILE A 93 19.45 -1.35 7.19
CA ILE A 93 18.42 -1.05 6.18
C ILE A 93 18.86 0.18 5.41
N ASP A 94 19.26 0.00 4.15
CA ASP A 94 19.46 1.09 3.20
C ASP A 94 18.21 1.22 2.33
N ASN A 95 17.43 2.27 2.59
CA ASN A 95 16.23 2.63 1.82
C ASN A 95 16.35 4.05 1.26
N SER A 96 17.55 4.47 0.87
CA SER A 96 17.81 5.84 0.40
C SER A 96 17.09 6.18 -0.92
N SER A 97 16.83 5.19 -1.78
CA SER A 97 16.20 5.38 -3.09
C SER A 97 14.91 4.56 -3.31
N GLY A 98 14.61 3.63 -2.41
CA GLY A 98 13.45 2.74 -2.50
C GLY A 98 12.23 3.21 -1.70
N ILE A 99 11.11 2.54 -1.93
CA ILE A 99 9.83 2.78 -1.26
C ILE A 99 9.49 1.58 -0.38
N ILE A 100 9.06 1.85 0.86
CA ILE A 100 8.41 0.86 1.73
C ILE A 100 6.98 1.33 1.97
N SER A 101 5.99 0.59 1.48
CA SER A 101 4.58 1.03 1.52
C SER A 101 3.64 -0.06 1.99
N ALA A 102 2.55 0.37 2.61
CA ALA A 102 1.51 -0.55 3.04
C ALA A 102 0.15 0.15 2.98
N ASN A 103 -0.21 0.80 1.87
CA ASN A 103 -1.43 1.60 1.76
C ASN A 103 -2.69 0.73 1.60
N GLY A 104 -3.87 1.31 1.81
CA GLY A 104 -5.13 0.76 1.33
C GLY A 104 -5.19 0.76 -0.20
N GLY A 105 -6.21 0.11 -0.77
CA GLY A 105 -6.42 0.13 -2.22
C GLY A 105 -6.94 1.49 -2.70
N ASP A 106 -6.51 1.95 -3.86
CA ASP A 106 -7.01 3.21 -4.44
C ASP A 106 -8.40 3.00 -5.07
N GLY A 107 -9.32 3.94 -4.96
CA GLY A 107 -10.63 3.88 -5.60
C GLY A 107 -10.54 3.93 -7.13
N GLY A 108 -11.48 3.27 -7.81
CA GLY A 108 -11.55 3.28 -9.26
C GLY A 108 -12.09 4.59 -9.83
N ASP A 109 -11.62 5.02 -11.00
CA ASP A 109 -12.12 6.22 -11.67
C ASP A 109 -13.58 6.06 -12.09
N GLY A 110 -14.37 7.13 -12.03
CA GLY A 110 -15.69 7.24 -12.65
C GLY A 110 -15.61 7.56 -14.15
N TYR A 111 -16.71 7.35 -14.86
CA TYR A 111 -16.87 7.73 -16.27
C TYR A 111 -17.89 8.87 -16.38
N GLY A 112 -17.47 10.02 -16.90
CA GLY A 112 -18.34 11.18 -17.12
C GLY A 112 -19.37 10.96 -18.23
N ASP A 113 -20.51 11.65 -18.17
CA ASP A 113 -21.53 11.61 -19.23
C ASP A 113 -21.04 12.38 -20.46
N ALA A 114 -20.97 11.70 -21.62
CA ALA A 114 -20.59 12.30 -22.89
C ALA A 114 -21.63 13.32 -23.43
N TYR A 115 -22.81 13.45 -22.80
CA TYR A 115 -23.87 14.35 -23.23
C TYR A 115 -23.79 15.77 -22.64
N SER A 116 -22.83 16.07 -21.75
CA SER A 116 -22.42 17.46 -21.51
C SER A 116 -21.36 17.84 -22.53
N VAL A 117 -21.74 18.71 -23.47
CA VAL A 117 -20.83 19.41 -24.38
C VAL A 117 -19.62 19.93 -23.61
N GLN A 118 -18.49 19.24 -23.78
CA GLN A 118 -17.15 19.81 -23.85
C GLN A 118 -16.85 20.94 -22.85
N LEU A 119 -17.04 20.68 -21.57
CA LEU A 119 -16.19 21.31 -20.56
C LEU A 119 -15.22 20.22 -20.12
N ALA A 120 -13.94 20.55 -20.01
CA ALA A 120 -12.93 19.61 -19.57
C ALA A 120 -13.27 19.17 -18.14
N ASP A 121 -14.04 18.09 -18.01
CA ASP A 121 -14.46 17.54 -16.74
C ASP A 121 -13.20 17.06 -16.03
N SER A 122 -12.70 17.95 -15.19
CA SER A 122 -11.46 17.74 -14.48
C SER A 122 -11.77 16.65 -13.47
N GLY A 123 -11.29 15.44 -13.76
CA GLY A 123 -11.28 14.31 -12.83
C GLY A 123 -11.14 14.79 -11.40
N GLY A 124 -12.17 14.58 -10.57
CA GLY A 124 -12.10 14.94 -9.16
C GLY A 124 -10.80 14.40 -8.57
N ALA A 125 -10.04 15.23 -7.85
CA ALA A 125 -8.74 14.81 -7.34
C ALA A 125 -8.91 13.49 -6.59
N GLY A 126 -8.16 12.46 -7.02
CA GLY A 126 -8.14 11.20 -6.31
C GLY A 126 -7.88 11.49 -4.84
N GLY A 127 -8.71 10.91 -3.96
CA GLY A 127 -8.59 11.11 -2.51
C GLY A 127 -7.15 10.95 -2.02
N THR A 128 -6.81 11.63 -0.93
CA THR A 128 -5.44 11.67 -0.43
C THR A 128 -5.02 10.29 0.09
N THR A 129 -4.03 9.66 -0.54
CA THR A 129 -3.32 8.54 0.09
C THR A 129 -2.74 9.07 1.40
N THR A 130 -3.18 8.52 2.53
CA THR A 130 -2.52 8.83 3.79
C THR A 130 -1.22 8.05 3.78
N ALA A 131 -0.08 8.74 3.81
CA ALA A 131 1.20 8.06 3.88
C ALA A 131 1.21 7.10 5.08
N PRO A 132 1.70 5.88 4.91
CA PRO A 132 1.68 4.92 5.99
C PRO A 132 2.62 5.42 7.09
N THR A 133 2.15 5.44 8.33
CA THR A 133 2.96 5.94 9.45
C THR A 133 4.03 4.90 9.78
N ALA A 134 5.30 5.27 9.62
CA ALA A 134 6.40 4.48 10.16
C ALA A 134 6.42 4.65 11.68
N ILE A 135 6.03 3.61 12.42
CA ILE A 135 6.27 3.57 13.87
C ILE A 135 7.58 2.84 14.08
N VAL A 136 8.65 3.60 14.28
CA VAL A 136 9.90 3.05 14.80
C VAL A 136 9.65 2.62 16.25
N GLY A 137 9.49 1.31 16.51
CA GLY A 137 9.49 0.75 17.87
C GLY A 137 8.19 0.17 18.44
N GLY A 138 7.11 0.03 17.67
CA GLY A 138 5.85 -0.53 18.18
C GLY A 138 5.72 -2.05 18.07
N PHE A 139 6.44 -2.83 18.88
CA PHE A 139 6.22 -4.29 18.96
C PHE A 139 5.13 -4.64 19.97
N HIS A 140 4.20 -5.50 19.56
CA HIS A 140 3.13 -6.01 20.44
C HIS A 140 3.62 -7.18 21.33
N SER A 141 4.91 -7.55 21.26
CA SER A 141 5.52 -8.64 22.02
C SER A 141 6.87 -8.21 22.60
N LEU A 142 6.94 -8.20 23.93
CA LEU A 142 8.16 -7.91 24.70
C LEU A 142 9.29 -8.88 24.36
N THR A 143 8.98 -10.17 24.20
CA THR A 143 9.96 -11.19 23.83
C THR A 143 10.64 -10.88 22.50
N LEU A 144 9.86 -10.47 21.48
CA LEU A 144 10.40 -10.13 20.17
C LEU A 144 11.26 -8.85 20.23
N ALA A 145 10.85 -7.87 21.03
CA ALA A 145 11.61 -6.64 21.25
C ALA A 145 12.95 -6.91 21.95
N ILE A 146 12.98 -7.80 22.94
CA ILE A 146 14.19 -8.21 23.66
C ILE A 146 15.14 -8.95 22.73
N THR A 147 14.65 -9.96 22.00
CA THR A 147 15.48 -10.75 21.07
C THR A 147 16.09 -9.88 19.96
N LEU A 148 15.35 -8.90 19.43
CA LEU A 148 15.86 -8.01 18.37
C LEU A 148 16.87 -6.96 18.90
N LYS A 149 16.72 -6.53 20.15
CA LYS A 149 17.71 -5.68 20.84
C LYS A 149 19.04 -6.40 21.05
N GLU A 150 19.01 -7.71 21.33
CA GLU A 150 20.21 -8.53 21.51
C GLU A 150 20.98 -8.79 20.20
N ILE A 151 20.36 -8.63 19.03
CA ILE A 151 20.96 -8.96 17.71
C ILE A 151 21.47 -7.70 16.97
N GLU A 152 21.49 -6.51 17.60
CA GLU A 152 21.83 -5.23 16.95
C GLU A 152 21.03 -4.98 15.66
N THR A 153 19.74 -5.32 15.68
CA THR A 153 18.89 -5.22 14.49
C THR A 153 18.17 -3.89 14.42
N THR A 154 18.23 -3.26 13.25
CA THR A 154 17.34 -2.17 12.86
C THR A 154 15.98 -2.76 12.47
N VAL A 155 14.92 -2.24 13.07
CA VAL A 155 13.54 -2.66 12.77
C VAL A 155 12.75 -1.49 12.21
N VAL A 156 12.10 -1.72 11.08
CA VAL A 156 11.11 -0.81 10.50
C VAL A 156 9.75 -1.50 10.53
N LYS A 157 8.78 -0.88 11.22
CA LYS A 157 7.36 -1.23 11.15
C LYS A 157 6.60 -0.08 10.48
N ILE A 158 6.00 -0.39 9.34
CA ILE A 158 5.13 0.54 8.63
C ILE A 158 3.69 0.10 8.86
N THR A 159 2.91 0.94 9.53
CA THR A 159 1.46 0.75 9.66
C THR A 159 0.76 1.42 8.51
N GLY A 160 -0.16 0.72 7.88
CA GLY A 160 -0.71 1.15 6.61
C GLY A 160 -1.63 2.35 6.69
N GLY A 161 -1.51 3.23 5.70
CA GLY A 161 -2.37 4.38 5.53
C GLY A 161 -3.50 4.12 4.53
N ALA A 162 -4.45 5.06 4.42
CA ALA A 162 -5.57 4.94 3.48
C ALA A 162 -5.11 5.04 2.02
N GLY A 163 -5.82 4.32 1.13
CA GLY A 163 -5.71 4.48 -0.32
C GLY A 163 -6.33 5.79 -0.79
N GLY A 164 -5.97 6.21 -2.00
CA GLY A 164 -6.56 7.38 -2.62
C GLY A 164 -7.94 7.10 -3.20
N GLY A 165 -8.77 8.11 -3.41
CA GLY A 165 -10.02 7.99 -4.17
C GLY A 165 -9.76 7.97 -5.68
N GLY A 166 -10.75 7.55 -6.46
CA GLY A 166 -10.72 7.61 -7.92
C GLY A 166 -11.17 8.97 -8.47
N GLY A 167 -10.61 9.36 -9.61
CA GLY A 167 -11.04 10.57 -10.32
C GLY A 167 -12.24 10.30 -11.23
N CYS A 168 -12.57 11.23 -12.12
CA CYS A 168 -13.41 10.94 -13.29
C CYS A 168 -12.58 11.09 -14.57
N ARG A 169 -12.97 10.35 -15.61
CA ARG A 169 -12.39 10.39 -16.94
C ARG A 169 -13.30 11.07 -17.94
#